data_AF-A0A3D1YY49-F1
#
_entry.id   AF-A0A3D1YY49-F1
#
_cell.length_a   1.000
_cell.length_b   1.000
_cell.length_c   1.000
_cell.angle_alpha   90.00
_cell.angle_beta   90.00
_cell.angle_gamma   90.00
#
_symmetry.space_group_name_H-M   'P 1'
#
loop_
_entity.id
_entity.type
_entity.pdbx_description
1 polymer ?
#
loop_
_entity_poly.entity_id
_entity_poly.type
_entity_poly.pdbx_seq_one_letter_code
_entity_poly.pdbx_strand_id
1 'polypeptide(L)'
;MHHSKYRIKRSAWLLFFTLSLIFAFAAQAAAETVIPIVFPVEGSCSFTDTFGAPRGTTRTHEGIDIMAAKMTPLVAAVDGVISWLNNGEQTSTANGLPYYNLMLKGDDGNAYYYVHLNNDKPGTDDGMGGPQNAYAPGIVNGSRVLAGQHIAYVGDSGNAEESGSHVHFEIHQGGYKNPINSYPSLMAAKAGLFKDIGTDDWCFQYIFALVKKGVVTGYGDGTFKPTSAVTRAEFIKMVVTASGIDTLTAHNGYFPDVSSAHWVSPYVEAAKESGIVSGNAAGNFRPDVIINRAEAAEIIVNAAGANENASGDLFSDVASDFWAYVPIMTARNSGIINGYPDGTFRPAGNASRAESTKIIFSICP
;
A
#
# COMPACT_ATOMS: atom_id res chain seq x y z
N MET A 1 -84.12 -2.13 46.08
CA MET A 1 -82.82 -1.63 45.62
C MET A 1 -82.09 -2.78 44.94
N HIS A 2 -81.63 -2.56 43.72
CA HIS A 2 -81.44 -3.55 42.66
C HIS A 2 -79.97 -3.97 42.47
N HIS A 3 -79.78 -5.28 42.26
CA HIS A 3 -78.77 -5.99 41.46
C HIS A 3 -77.26 -5.64 41.48
N SER A 4 -76.51 -6.65 41.95
CA SER A 4 -75.19 -7.11 41.53
C SER A 4 -74.86 -6.85 40.04
N LYS A 5 -73.66 -6.31 39.77
CA LYS A 5 -73.04 -6.33 38.44
C LYS A 5 -71.60 -6.85 38.52
N TYR A 6 -71.41 -7.99 37.86
CA TYR A 6 -70.14 -8.59 37.45
C TYR A 6 -69.26 -7.61 36.66
N ARG A 7 -67.94 -7.69 36.84
CA ARG A 7 -66.97 -7.15 35.88
C ARG A 7 -65.81 -8.13 35.68
N ILE A 8 -65.94 -8.93 34.63
CA ILE A 8 -64.94 -9.87 34.11
C ILE A 8 -63.82 -9.05 33.46
N LYS A 9 -62.56 -9.23 33.91
CA LYS A 9 -61.37 -8.71 33.20
C LYS A 9 -61.01 -9.67 32.06
N ARG A 10 -61.06 -9.18 30.82
CA ARG A 10 -60.57 -9.90 29.63
C ARG A 10 -59.06 -9.71 29.51
N SER A 11 -58.31 -10.81 29.58
CA SER A 11 -56.88 -10.84 29.27
C SER A 11 -56.70 -10.98 27.75
N ALA A 12 -56.08 -9.99 27.11
CA ALA A 12 -55.72 -10.05 25.70
C ALA A 12 -54.41 -10.85 25.55
N TRP A 13 -54.46 -11.92 24.76
CA TRP A 13 -53.27 -12.66 24.31
C TRP A 13 -52.67 -11.92 23.11
N LEU A 14 -51.45 -11.41 23.23
CA LEU A 14 -50.62 -10.99 22.09
C LEU A 14 -49.80 -12.20 21.61
N LEU A 15 -50.06 -12.63 20.37
CA LEU A 15 -49.18 -13.54 19.63
C LEU A 15 -47.94 -12.78 19.18
N PHE A 16 -46.76 -13.21 19.64
CA PHE A 16 -45.47 -12.77 19.10
C PHE A 16 -45.15 -13.57 17.84
N PHE A 17 -45.14 -12.90 16.69
CA PHE A 17 -44.54 -13.40 15.45
C PHE A 17 -43.04 -13.08 15.51
N THR A 18 -42.19 -14.07 15.76
CA THR A 18 -40.73 -13.91 15.65
C THR A 18 -40.33 -14.03 14.18
N LEU A 19 -40.02 -12.89 13.56
CA LEU A 19 -39.39 -12.81 12.24
C LEU A 19 -37.89 -13.09 12.41
N SER A 20 -37.44 -14.30 12.10
CA SER A 20 -36.01 -14.63 12.09
C SER A 20 -35.35 -13.98 10.86
N LEU A 21 -34.69 -12.83 11.06
CA LEU A 21 -33.76 -12.27 10.09
C LEU A 21 -32.50 -13.14 10.07
N ILE A 22 -32.26 -13.83 8.96
CA ILE A 22 -30.96 -14.45 8.66
C ILE A 22 -30.05 -13.34 8.14
N PHE A 23 -29.16 -12.84 8.99
CA PHE A 23 -28.05 -11.99 8.54
C PHE A 23 -26.98 -12.89 7.91
N ALA A 24 -26.93 -12.93 6.58
CA ALA A 24 -25.75 -13.40 5.87
C ALA A 24 -24.69 -12.28 5.94
N PHE A 25 -23.77 -12.38 6.89
CA PHE A 25 -22.55 -11.58 6.84
C PHE A 25 -21.67 -12.11 5.72
N ALA A 26 -21.66 -11.43 4.58
CA ALA A 26 -20.55 -11.55 3.64
C ALA A 26 -19.34 -10.88 4.31
N ALA A 27 -18.34 -11.66 4.69
CA ALA A 27 -17.08 -11.12 5.17
C ALA A 27 -16.42 -10.37 4.01
N GLN A 28 -16.28 -9.06 4.14
CA GLN A 28 -15.42 -8.26 3.28
C GLN A 28 -14.00 -8.79 3.48
N ALA A 29 -13.39 -9.38 2.45
CA ALA A 29 -11.98 -9.75 2.50
C ALA A 29 -11.16 -8.50 2.81
N ALA A 30 -10.40 -8.53 3.91
CA ALA A 30 -9.45 -7.45 4.21
C ALA A 30 -8.46 -7.32 3.04
N ALA A 31 -8.20 -6.09 2.59
CA ALA A 31 -7.23 -5.86 1.52
C ALA A 31 -5.86 -6.41 1.94
N GLU A 32 -5.22 -7.20 1.07
CA GLU A 32 -3.90 -7.75 1.34
C GLU A 32 -2.87 -6.63 1.51
N THR A 33 -2.05 -6.73 2.56
CA THR A 33 -1.04 -5.71 2.87
C THR A 33 0.19 -5.90 2.00
N VAL A 34 0.42 -4.99 1.06
CA VAL A 34 1.67 -4.91 0.28
C VAL A 34 2.67 -4.02 1.00
N ILE A 35 3.90 -4.49 1.19
CA ILE A 35 5.02 -3.73 1.76
C ILE A 35 6.07 -3.53 0.65
N PRO A 36 6.51 -2.28 0.38
CA PRO A 36 7.45 -2.03 -0.70
C PRO A 36 8.82 -2.56 -0.30
N ILE A 37 9.39 -3.40 -1.15
CA ILE A 37 10.69 -4.03 -0.94
C ILE A 37 11.47 -4.07 -2.25
N VAL A 38 12.79 -4.14 -2.16
CA VAL A 38 13.64 -4.73 -3.21
C VAL A 38 13.40 -6.24 -3.19
N PHE A 39 13.29 -6.84 -4.38
CA PHE A 39 13.06 -8.28 -4.48
C PHE A 39 14.26 -9.03 -3.88
N PRO A 40 14.07 -9.95 -2.91
CA PRO A 40 15.14 -10.41 -2.04
C PRO A 40 16.12 -11.40 -2.68
N VAL A 41 15.85 -11.92 -3.87
CA VAL A 41 16.70 -12.90 -4.57
C VAL A 41 17.21 -12.32 -5.88
N GLU A 42 18.52 -12.31 -6.10
CA GLU A 42 19.08 -11.88 -7.37
C GLU A 42 18.94 -12.95 -8.45
N GLY A 43 18.52 -12.58 -9.66
CA GLY A 43 18.48 -13.48 -10.81
C GLY A 43 17.23 -14.39 -10.88
N SER A 44 17.40 -15.54 -11.53
CA SER A 44 16.30 -16.45 -11.88
C SER A 44 15.74 -17.17 -10.65
N CYS A 45 14.43 -17.05 -10.45
CA CYS A 45 13.72 -17.72 -9.36
C CYS A 45 12.24 -17.96 -9.70
N SER A 46 11.57 -18.80 -8.92
CA SER A 46 10.12 -19.03 -8.98
C SER A 46 9.52 -19.09 -7.58
N PHE A 47 8.30 -18.59 -7.43
CA PHE A 47 7.55 -18.66 -6.17
C PHE A 47 6.06 -18.66 -6.48
N THR A 48 5.27 -19.18 -5.55
CA THR A 48 3.81 -19.26 -5.64
C THR A 48 3.22 -18.87 -4.29
N ASP A 49 2.01 -18.33 -4.29
CA ASP A 49 1.34 -18.03 -3.04
C ASP A 49 1.07 -19.31 -2.24
N THR A 50 1.75 -19.42 -1.11
CA THR A 50 1.65 -20.54 -0.18
C THR A 50 1.47 -20.04 1.25
N PHE A 51 1.20 -18.74 1.45
CA PHE A 51 0.98 -18.20 2.78
C PHE A 51 -0.29 -18.80 3.38
N GLY A 52 -0.25 -19.15 4.67
CA GLY A 52 -1.36 -19.82 5.35
C GLY A 52 -1.53 -21.31 4.99
N ALA A 53 -0.75 -21.86 4.06
CA ALA A 53 -0.82 -23.28 3.71
C ALA A 53 -0.48 -24.17 4.93
N PRO A 54 -1.16 -25.33 5.13
CA PRO A 54 -0.89 -26.20 6.27
C PRO A 54 0.55 -26.73 6.31
N ARG A 55 1.19 -26.67 7.48
CA ARG A 55 2.53 -27.21 7.78
C ARG A 55 2.43 -28.22 8.93
N GLY A 56 1.88 -29.40 8.63
CA GLY A 56 1.57 -30.43 9.62
C GLY A 56 0.16 -30.27 10.19
N THR A 57 -0.05 -30.58 11.47
CA THR A 57 -1.40 -30.65 12.06
C THR A 57 -1.93 -29.32 12.61
N THR A 58 -1.05 -28.41 13.06
CA THR A 58 -1.46 -27.19 13.77
C THR A 58 -0.79 -25.91 13.28
N ARG A 59 0.24 -26.00 12.45
CA ARG A 59 0.97 -24.82 11.94
C ARG A 59 0.55 -24.49 10.52
N THR A 60 0.65 -23.21 10.19
CA THR A 60 0.50 -22.68 8.84
C THR A 60 1.82 -22.08 8.37
N HIS A 61 1.97 -21.93 7.07
CA HIS A 61 3.13 -21.31 6.45
C HIS A 61 3.07 -19.78 6.65
N GLU A 62 4.11 -19.18 7.23
CA GLU A 62 4.14 -17.75 7.61
C GLU A 62 4.96 -16.88 6.63
N GLY A 63 5.36 -17.45 5.50
CA GLY A 63 6.14 -16.77 4.46
C GLY A 63 5.91 -17.38 3.10
N ILE A 64 6.78 -17.05 2.16
CA ILE A 64 6.77 -17.55 0.78
C ILE A 64 8.13 -18.19 0.48
N ASP A 65 8.07 -19.39 -0.09
CA ASP A 65 9.26 -20.10 -0.54
C ASP A 65 9.63 -19.60 -1.94
N ILE A 66 10.79 -18.96 -2.06
CA ILE A 66 11.33 -18.45 -3.31
C ILE A 66 12.41 -19.42 -3.78
N MET A 67 12.04 -20.29 -4.72
CA MET A 67 12.91 -21.29 -5.29
C MET A 67 13.96 -20.63 -6.18
N ALA A 68 15.24 -20.89 -5.91
CA ALA A 68 16.38 -20.41 -6.68
C ALA A 68 17.56 -21.38 -6.48
N ALA A 69 18.58 -21.30 -7.35
CA ALA A 69 19.75 -22.15 -7.21
C ALA A 69 20.49 -21.87 -5.89
N LYS A 70 21.09 -22.89 -5.27
CA LYS A 70 22.04 -22.69 -4.16
C LYS A 70 23.10 -21.66 -4.53
N MET A 71 23.59 -20.92 -3.53
CA MET A 71 24.57 -19.85 -3.71
C MET A 71 24.07 -18.65 -4.54
N THR A 72 22.78 -18.57 -4.87
CA THR A 72 22.21 -17.35 -5.47
C THR A 72 22.26 -16.21 -4.43
N PRO A 73 22.77 -15.02 -4.77
CA PRO A 73 22.81 -13.90 -3.84
C PRO A 73 21.41 -13.47 -3.36
N LEU A 74 21.33 -13.21 -2.06
CA LEU A 74 20.18 -12.61 -1.39
C LEU A 74 20.51 -11.19 -0.99
N VAL A 75 19.58 -10.27 -1.21
CA VAL A 75 19.74 -8.85 -0.89
C VAL A 75 18.81 -8.40 0.22
N ALA A 76 19.20 -7.33 0.92
CA ALA A 76 18.35 -6.67 1.88
C ALA A 76 17.10 -6.10 1.18
N ALA A 77 15.92 -6.51 1.63
CA ALA A 77 14.64 -6.11 1.07
C ALA A 77 14.36 -4.61 1.27
N VAL A 78 14.92 -4.01 2.33
CA VAL A 78 14.82 -2.60 2.67
C VAL A 78 16.10 -2.11 3.35
N ASP A 79 16.25 -0.81 3.51
CA ASP A 79 17.24 -0.23 4.41
C ASP A 79 16.96 -0.66 5.85
N GLY A 80 18.00 -0.98 6.61
CA GLY A 80 17.83 -1.37 8.00
C GLY A 80 19.06 -1.93 8.67
N VAL A 81 18.83 -2.68 9.74
CA VAL A 81 19.88 -3.30 10.54
C VAL A 81 19.65 -4.80 10.64
N ILE A 82 20.69 -5.58 10.40
CA ILE A 82 20.69 -7.02 10.68
C ILE A 82 20.62 -7.20 12.20
N SER A 83 19.42 -7.47 12.69
CA SER A 83 19.10 -7.49 14.12
C SER A 83 19.43 -8.82 14.78
N TRP A 84 19.46 -9.89 13.99
CA TRP A 84 19.80 -11.23 14.43
C TRP A 84 20.27 -12.11 13.26
N LEU A 85 21.17 -13.03 13.57
CA LEU A 85 21.78 -14.03 12.69
C LEU A 85 21.94 -15.32 13.49
N ASN A 86 21.75 -16.46 12.82
CA ASN A 86 22.01 -17.78 13.36
C ASN A 86 23.16 -18.43 12.61
N ASN A 87 24.25 -18.75 13.29
CA ASN A 87 25.45 -19.28 12.67
C ASN A 87 25.50 -20.81 12.73
N GLY A 88 24.34 -21.45 12.76
CA GLY A 88 24.20 -22.89 12.92
C GLY A 88 24.15 -23.36 14.37
N GLU A 89 24.02 -22.47 15.36
CA GLU A 89 23.88 -22.88 16.76
C GLU A 89 22.50 -23.50 17.04
N GLN A 90 21.46 -23.04 16.34
CA GLN A 90 20.14 -23.65 16.43
C GLN A 90 20.00 -24.75 15.38
N THR A 91 19.61 -25.94 15.83
CA THR A 91 19.38 -27.09 14.97
C THR A 91 17.89 -27.38 14.78
N SER A 92 17.57 -27.93 13.61
CA SER A 92 16.24 -28.43 13.28
C SER A 92 15.86 -29.60 14.17
N THR A 93 14.65 -29.55 14.74
CA THR A 93 14.09 -30.66 15.51
C THR A 93 13.66 -31.84 14.64
N ALA A 94 13.55 -31.64 13.32
CA ALA A 94 13.15 -32.68 12.37
C ALA A 94 14.30 -33.61 11.99
N ASN A 95 15.52 -33.08 11.82
CA ASN A 95 16.67 -33.81 11.29
C ASN A 95 18.00 -33.51 12.01
N GLY A 96 18.02 -32.61 13.01
CA GLY A 96 19.22 -32.26 13.76
C GLY A 96 20.21 -31.36 13.03
N LEU A 97 19.90 -30.93 11.80
CA LEU A 97 20.79 -30.11 10.98
C LEU A 97 20.77 -28.63 11.43
N PRO A 98 21.92 -27.91 11.33
CA PRO A 98 22.01 -26.51 11.70
C PRO A 98 21.18 -25.62 10.78
N TYR A 99 20.55 -24.60 11.35
CA TYR A 99 19.91 -23.53 10.57
C TYR A 99 20.85 -22.36 10.35
N TYR A 100 20.75 -21.77 9.16
CA TYR A 100 21.28 -20.45 8.86
C TYR A 100 20.11 -19.56 8.44
N ASN A 101 19.94 -18.46 9.15
CA ASN A 101 18.85 -17.51 8.95
C ASN A 101 19.20 -16.14 9.53
N LEU A 102 18.56 -15.10 9.00
CA LEU A 102 18.78 -13.72 9.43
C LEU A 102 17.46 -12.96 9.56
N MET A 103 17.45 -12.02 10.50
CA MET A 103 16.36 -11.07 10.71
C MET A 103 16.84 -9.64 10.42
N LEU A 104 16.29 -9.04 9.38
CA LEU A 104 16.49 -7.62 9.07
C LEU A 104 15.38 -6.81 9.75
N LYS A 105 15.76 -5.89 10.63
CA LYS A 105 14.86 -4.86 11.15
C LYS A 105 14.92 -3.67 10.19
N GLY A 106 13.83 -3.44 9.46
CA GLY A 106 13.73 -2.35 8.50
C GLY A 106 13.57 -0.99 9.18
N ASP A 107 14.07 0.04 8.52
CA ASP A 107 13.84 1.45 8.91
C ASP A 107 12.37 1.86 8.74
N ASP A 108 11.62 1.10 7.94
CA ASP A 108 10.16 1.22 7.77
C ASP A 108 9.36 0.68 8.97
N GLY A 109 10.04 0.17 10.01
CA GLY A 109 9.43 -0.38 11.22
C GLY A 109 8.98 -1.83 11.12
N ASN A 110 9.16 -2.48 9.96
CA ASN A 110 8.84 -3.90 9.77
C ASN A 110 10.06 -4.79 10.04
N ALA A 111 9.83 -6.10 10.14
CA ALA A 111 10.89 -7.09 10.23
C ALA A 111 10.82 -8.08 9.06
N TYR A 112 11.97 -8.49 8.55
CA TYR A 112 12.09 -9.34 7.37
C TYR A 112 12.94 -10.55 7.72
N TYR A 113 12.35 -11.75 7.57
CA TYR A 113 13.00 -12.98 7.98
C TYR A 113 13.38 -13.80 6.75
N TYR A 114 14.65 -14.20 6.67
CA TYR A 114 15.18 -15.02 5.61
C TYR A 114 15.63 -16.34 6.20
N VAL A 115 15.04 -17.43 5.74
CA VAL A 115 15.26 -18.78 6.28
C VAL A 115 15.72 -19.73 5.16
N HIS A 116 16.40 -20.80 5.57
CA HIS A 116 17.06 -21.78 4.70
C HIS A 116 18.22 -21.17 3.91
N LEU A 117 19.03 -20.33 4.57
CA LEU A 117 20.26 -19.80 3.96
C LEU A 117 21.27 -20.92 3.74
N ASN A 118 22.25 -20.68 2.86
CA ASN A 118 23.23 -21.67 2.46
C ASN A 118 24.07 -22.21 3.61
N ASN A 119 24.13 -23.53 3.73
CA ASN A 119 24.98 -24.29 4.65
C ASN A 119 26.00 -25.16 3.92
N ASP A 120 26.17 -25.03 2.60
CA ASP A 120 27.05 -25.87 1.79
C ASP A 120 28.33 -25.15 1.35
N LYS A 121 29.37 -25.94 1.04
CA LYS A 121 30.48 -25.41 0.26
C LYS A 121 30.04 -25.15 -1.19
N PRO A 122 30.68 -24.20 -1.89
CA PRO A 122 30.36 -23.96 -3.30
C PRO A 122 30.48 -25.23 -4.14
N GLY A 123 29.38 -25.62 -4.81
CA GLY A 123 29.32 -26.79 -5.67
C GLY A 123 29.06 -28.12 -4.96
N THR A 124 28.73 -28.11 -3.66
CA THR A 124 28.40 -29.30 -2.88
C THR A 124 26.99 -29.24 -2.31
N ASP A 125 26.60 -30.34 -1.67
CA ASP A 125 25.37 -30.53 -0.90
C ASP A 125 25.77 -31.36 0.33
N ASP A 126 26.54 -30.74 1.22
CA ASP A 126 27.27 -31.39 2.32
C ASP A 126 26.94 -30.84 3.72
N GLY A 127 26.23 -29.72 3.82
CA GLY A 127 25.92 -29.05 5.07
C GLY A 127 27.16 -28.56 5.85
N MET A 128 28.34 -28.52 5.21
CA MET A 128 29.64 -28.18 5.84
C MET A 128 30.19 -26.81 5.39
N GLY A 129 29.36 -25.97 4.80
CA GLY A 129 29.69 -24.63 4.32
C GLY A 129 29.98 -23.63 5.43
N GLY A 130 29.27 -23.71 6.56
CA GLY A 130 29.45 -22.76 7.67
C GLY A 130 28.96 -21.33 7.37
N PRO A 131 29.02 -20.41 8.36
CA PRO A 131 28.53 -19.03 8.23
C PRO A 131 29.14 -18.25 7.07
N GLN A 132 30.41 -18.54 6.73
CA GLN A 132 31.14 -17.88 5.64
C GLN A 132 30.55 -18.13 4.25
N ASN A 133 29.77 -19.21 4.09
CA ASN A 133 29.06 -19.52 2.85
C ASN A 133 27.55 -19.22 2.99
N ALA A 134 27.04 -18.91 4.18
CA ALA A 134 25.66 -18.50 4.41
C ALA A 134 25.45 -17.01 4.18
N TYR A 135 26.40 -16.19 4.65
CA TYR A 135 26.30 -14.74 4.72
C TYR A 135 27.29 -14.04 3.80
N ALA A 136 26.93 -12.85 3.31
CA ALA A 136 27.85 -12.02 2.56
C ALA A 136 29.01 -11.55 3.46
N PRO A 137 30.23 -11.36 2.91
CA PRO A 137 31.38 -10.93 3.69
C PRO A 137 31.11 -9.64 4.48
N GLY A 138 31.39 -9.66 5.78
CA GLY A 138 31.22 -8.51 6.67
C GLY A 138 29.84 -8.35 7.29
N ILE A 139 28.86 -9.17 6.90
CA ILE A 139 27.54 -9.17 7.52
C ILE A 139 27.59 -9.89 8.87
N VAL A 140 27.33 -9.12 9.94
CA VAL A 140 27.24 -9.57 11.33
C VAL A 140 26.06 -8.92 12.04
N ASN A 141 25.73 -9.38 13.26
CA ASN A 141 24.69 -8.75 14.07
C ASN A 141 25.01 -7.28 14.34
N GLY A 142 24.03 -6.41 14.10
CA GLY A 142 24.18 -4.95 14.19
C GLY A 142 24.66 -4.28 12.89
N SER A 143 24.93 -5.03 11.81
CA SER A 143 25.32 -4.44 10.52
C SER A 143 24.21 -3.59 9.95
N ARG A 144 24.52 -2.34 9.60
CA ARG A 144 23.66 -1.49 8.78
C ARG A 144 23.75 -1.96 7.33
N VAL A 145 22.59 -2.10 6.68
CA VAL A 145 22.49 -2.48 5.27
C VAL A 145 21.57 -1.53 4.52
N LEU A 146 21.82 -1.37 3.23
CA LEU A 146 20.95 -0.64 2.31
C LEU A 146 20.11 -1.63 1.50
N ALA A 147 18.91 -1.23 1.10
CA ALA A 147 18.07 -2.01 0.21
C ALA A 147 18.85 -2.39 -1.06
N GLY A 148 18.75 -3.66 -1.47
CA GLY A 148 19.52 -4.20 -2.60
C GLY A 148 20.98 -4.56 -2.28
N GLN A 149 21.48 -4.29 -1.08
CA GLN A 149 22.81 -4.77 -0.67
C GLN A 149 22.79 -6.28 -0.50
N HIS A 150 23.78 -6.98 -1.07
CA HIS A 150 24.02 -8.41 -0.87
C HIS A 150 24.28 -8.73 0.61
N ILE A 151 23.49 -9.64 1.19
CA ILE A 151 23.53 -9.99 2.62
C ILE A 151 23.72 -11.48 2.90
N ALA A 152 23.28 -12.37 2.02
CA ALA A 152 23.32 -13.81 2.24
C ALA A 152 23.22 -14.59 0.93
N TYR A 153 23.19 -15.91 1.02
CA TYR A 153 23.02 -16.81 -0.12
C TYR A 153 21.85 -17.77 0.07
N VAL A 154 21.12 -18.04 -1.00
CA VAL A 154 20.08 -19.08 -1.07
C VAL A 154 20.69 -20.44 -0.76
N GLY A 155 19.99 -21.23 0.05
CA GLY A 155 20.39 -22.58 0.44
C GLY A 155 19.21 -23.48 0.76
N ASP A 156 19.41 -24.38 1.70
CA ASP A 156 18.43 -25.36 2.17
C ASP A 156 18.70 -25.79 3.63
N SER A 157 19.37 -24.94 4.41
CA SER A 157 19.76 -25.30 5.79
C SER A 157 18.59 -25.72 6.69
N GLY A 158 18.92 -26.58 7.65
CA GLY A 158 17.99 -27.08 8.66
C GLY A 158 17.02 -28.12 8.09
N ASN A 159 15.71 -27.92 8.25
CA ASN A 159 14.72 -28.90 7.78
C ASN A 159 14.42 -28.83 6.27
N ALA A 160 15.09 -27.95 5.51
CA ALA A 160 14.90 -27.82 4.07
C ALA A 160 15.87 -28.66 3.22
N GLU A 161 16.84 -29.34 3.84
CA GLU A 161 17.97 -30.03 3.18
C GLU A 161 17.54 -30.97 2.03
N GLU A 162 16.36 -31.58 2.10
CA GLU A 162 15.87 -32.53 1.08
C GLU A 162 14.74 -31.95 0.19
N SER A 163 14.39 -30.67 0.37
CA SER A 163 13.23 -30.03 -0.27
C SER A 163 13.57 -29.17 -1.49
N GLY A 164 14.86 -29.08 -1.83
CA GLY A 164 15.39 -28.21 -2.87
C GLY A 164 15.68 -26.80 -2.37
N SER A 165 16.64 -26.13 -3.00
CA SER A 165 17.14 -24.84 -2.53
C SER A 165 16.14 -23.70 -2.73
N HIS A 166 15.93 -22.93 -1.67
CA HIS A 166 15.04 -21.78 -1.65
C HIS A 166 15.38 -20.86 -0.47
N VAL A 167 14.91 -19.62 -0.54
CA VAL A 167 14.77 -18.81 0.67
C VAL A 167 13.30 -18.82 1.07
N HIS A 168 13.04 -19.13 2.33
CA HIS A 168 11.74 -18.88 2.93
C HIS A 168 11.74 -17.45 3.46
N PHE A 169 10.92 -16.59 2.85
CA PHE A 169 10.92 -15.15 3.09
C PHE A 169 9.62 -14.69 3.76
N GLU A 170 9.75 -14.15 4.96
CA GLU A 170 8.64 -13.61 5.75
C GLU A 170 8.75 -12.09 5.87
N ILE A 171 7.60 -11.42 5.93
CA ILE A 171 7.50 -10.02 6.33
C ILE A 171 6.62 -9.97 7.57
N HIS A 172 7.09 -9.31 8.63
CA HIS A 172 6.32 -9.07 9.84
C HIS A 172 6.01 -7.58 10.02
N GLN A 173 4.73 -7.26 10.06
CA GLN A 173 4.25 -5.89 10.11
C GLN A 173 4.38 -5.29 11.52
N GLY A 174 5.05 -4.14 11.63
CA GLY A 174 5.26 -3.46 12.92
C GLY A 174 6.30 -4.16 13.82
N GLY A 175 7.18 -4.97 13.22
CA GLY A 175 8.22 -5.74 13.91
C GLY A 175 7.91 -7.23 13.95
N TYR A 176 8.83 -8.02 14.54
CA TYR A 176 8.76 -9.48 14.54
C TYR A 176 7.52 -10.02 15.29
N LYS A 177 7.03 -11.22 14.88
CA LYS A 177 5.85 -11.95 15.39
C LYS A 177 4.47 -11.53 14.86
N ASN A 178 4.43 -10.74 13.80
CA ASN A 178 3.17 -10.42 13.11
C ASN A 178 3.30 -10.70 11.60
N PRO A 179 3.45 -11.98 11.19
CA PRO A 179 3.66 -12.32 9.79
C PRO A 179 2.47 -11.94 8.92
N ILE A 180 2.74 -11.39 7.75
CA ILE A 180 1.76 -11.10 6.71
C ILE A 180 2.09 -11.87 5.43
N ASN A 181 1.10 -12.03 4.54
CA ASN A 181 1.35 -12.62 3.23
C ASN A 181 2.38 -11.78 2.46
N SER A 182 3.59 -12.32 2.25
CA SER A 182 4.66 -11.65 1.53
C SER A 182 4.51 -11.76 0.00
N TYR A 183 3.63 -12.63 -0.51
CA TYR A 183 3.44 -12.86 -1.94
C TYR A 183 3.10 -11.60 -2.75
N PRO A 184 2.15 -10.73 -2.32
CA PRO A 184 1.85 -9.50 -3.06
C PRO A 184 3.05 -8.54 -3.13
N SER A 185 3.83 -8.46 -2.05
CA SER A 185 5.06 -7.64 -1.97
C SER A 185 6.15 -8.17 -2.90
N LEU A 186 6.33 -9.49 -2.94
CA LEU A 186 7.26 -10.18 -3.82
C LEU A 186 6.88 -10.02 -5.30
N MET A 187 5.58 -10.11 -5.63
CA MET A 187 5.10 -9.85 -6.99
C MET A 187 5.35 -8.41 -7.43
N ALA A 188 5.04 -7.44 -6.57
CA ALA A 188 5.28 -6.02 -6.84
C ALA A 188 6.78 -5.72 -7.03
N ALA A 189 7.64 -6.34 -6.21
CA ALA A 189 9.08 -6.15 -6.29
C ALA A 189 9.72 -6.83 -7.51
N LYS A 190 9.27 -8.03 -7.90
CA LYS A 190 9.84 -8.75 -9.06
C LYS A 190 9.42 -8.15 -10.40
N ALA A 191 8.20 -7.64 -10.49
CA ALA A 191 7.69 -7.09 -11.74
C ALA A 191 8.10 -5.61 -11.96
N GLY A 192 8.58 -4.93 -10.90
CA GLY A 192 8.33 -3.50 -10.74
C GLY A 192 6.83 -3.26 -10.53
N LEU A 193 6.45 -2.18 -9.83
CA LEU A 193 5.02 -1.89 -9.63
C LEU A 193 4.31 -1.70 -10.98
N PHE A 194 5.01 -1.07 -11.93
CA PHE A 194 4.63 -0.90 -13.33
C PHE A 194 5.89 -0.95 -14.21
N LYS A 195 5.76 -1.38 -15.48
CA LYS A 195 6.89 -1.52 -16.43
C LYS A 195 7.64 -0.22 -16.70
N ASP A 196 6.97 0.91 -16.50
CA ASP A 196 7.45 2.27 -16.75
C ASP A 196 7.70 3.06 -15.46
N ILE A 197 7.79 2.36 -14.31
CA ILE A 197 8.18 2.93 -13.02
C ILE A 197 9.28 2.06 -12.41
N GLY A 198 10.48 2.61 -12.32
CA GLY A 198 11.58 2.04 -11.55
C GLY A 198 11.44 2.33 -10.05
N THR A 199 12.06 1.51 -9.20
CA THR A 199 12.09 1.74 -7.75
C THR A 199 12.79 3.05 -7.35
N ASP A 200 13.71 3.52 -8.20
CA ASP A 200 14.48 4.75 -7.98
C ASP A 200 13.78 6.01 -8.52
N ASP A 201 12.62 5.87 -9.17
CA ASP A 201 11.86 7.02 -9.64
C ASP A 201 11.32 7.82 -8.46
N TRP A 202 11.45 9.15 -8.53
CA TRP A 202 10.99 10.07 -7.47
C TRP A 202 9.53 9.86 -7.05
N CYS A 203 8.70 9.36 -7.99
CA CYS A 203 7.28 9.12 -7.80
C CYS A 203 6.94 7.72 -7.29
N PHE A 204 7.89 6.78 -7.29
CA PHE A 204 7.67 5.38 -6.92
C PHE A 204 6.99 5.26 -5.56
N GLN A 205 7.54 5.91 -4.53
CA GLN A 205 7.00 5.85 -3.16
C GLN A 205 5.53 6.30 -3.07
N TYR A 206 5.16 7.35 -3.80
CA TYR A 206 3.79 7.90 -3.77
C TYR A 206 2.83 6.99 -4.53
N ILE A 207 3.23 6.53 -5.71
CA ILE A 207 2.43 5.61 -6.53
C ILE A 207 2.22 4.30 -5.75
N PHE A 208 3.28 3.75 -5.18
CA PHE A 208 3.23 2.53 -4.39
C PHE A 208 2.25 2.65 -3.22
N ALA A 209 2.36 3.73 -2.42
CA ALA A 209 1.47 3.93 -1.28
C ALA A 209 -0.01 4.03 -1.70
N LEU A 210 -0.29 4.70 -2.81
CA LEU A 210 -1.65 4.84 -3.33
C LEU A 210 -2.18 3.56 -4.00
N VAL A 211 -1.32 2.72 -4.60
CA VAL A 211 -1.72 1.38 -5.05
C VAL A 211 -2.12 0.51 -3.86
N LYS A 212 -1.34 0.53 -2.77
CA LYS A 212 -1.65 -0.21 -1.54
C LYS A 212 -3.00 0.17 -0.94
N LYS A 213 -3.36 1.45 -1.00
CA LYS A 213 -4.66 1.96 -0.53
C LYS A 213 -5.80 1.77 -1.54
N GLY A 214 -5.55 1.15 -2.70
CA GLY A 214 -6.54 0.98 -3.76
C GLY A 214 -6.99 2.29 -4.44
N VAL A 215 -6.25 3.38 -4.21
CA VAL A 215 -6.55 4.72 -4.75
C VAL A 215 -6.21 4.79 -6.24
N VAL A 216 -5.08 4.21 -6.64
CA VAL A 216 -4.63 4.18 -8.03
C VAL A 216 -4.33 2.77 -8.49
N THR A 217 -4.51 2.56 -9.79
CA THR A 217 -4.10 1.35 -10.51
C THR A 217 -3.36 1.75 -11.78
N GLY A 218 -2.62 0.81 -12.36
CA GLY A 218 -2.06 0.94 -13.71
C GLY A 218 -3.07 0.57 -14.79
N TYR A 219 -2.57 0.59 -16.03
CA TYR A 219 -3.31 0.20 -17.22
C TYR A 219 -3.11 -1.29 -17.52
N GLY A 220 -4.00 -1.86 -18.33
CA GLY A 220 -3.96 -3.30 -18.69
C GLY A 220 -2.71 -3.75 -19.46
N ASP A 221 -1.90 -2.81 -19.95
CA ASP A 221 -0.60 -3.07 -20.60
C ASP A 221 0.56 -3.24 -19.59
N GLY A 222 0.29 -3.03 -18.31
CA GLY A 222 1.26 -3.09 -17.22
C GLY A 222 2.01 -1.78 -16.96
N THR A 223 1.54 -0.65 -17.50
CA THR A 223 2.14 0.69 -17.30
C THR A 223 1.34 1.54 -16.30
N PHE A 224 1.99 2.54 -15.70
CA PHE A 224 1.36 3.59 -14.90
C PHE A 224 1.09 4.86 -15.71
N LYS A 225 1.94 5.16 -16.69
CA LYS A 225 1.96 6.39 -17.48
C LYS A 225 2.18 7.64 -16.60
N PRO A 226 3.31 7.74 -15.90
CA PRO A 226 3.55 8.78 -14.89
C PRO A 226 3.46 10.21 -15.44
N THR A 227 3.82 10.41 -16.71
CA THR A 227 3.84 11.73 -17.37
C THR A 227 2.52 12.09 -18.04
N SER A 228 1.56 11.17 -18.13
CA SER A 228 0.25 11.46 -18.72
C SER A 228 -0.53 12.43 -17.84
N ALA A 229 -1.23 13.38 -18.45
CA ALA A 229 -2.13 14.26 -17.72
C ALA A 229 -3.38 13.50 -17.26
N VAL A 230 -3.97 13.93 -16.15
CA VAL A 230 -5.19 13.33 -15.59
C VAL A 230 -6.40 14.24 -15.80
N THR A 231 -7.57 13.65 -16.00
CA THR A 231 -8.82 14.42 -16.04
C THR A 231 -9.25 14.84 -14.63
N ARG A 232 -10.11 15.85 -14.55
CA ARG A 232 -10.75 16.26 -13.29
C ARG A 232 -11.53 15.11 -12.65
N ALA A 233 -12.16 14.27 -13.47
CA ALA A 233 -12.85 13.06 -13.01
C ALA A 233 -11.90 12.03 -12.40
N GLU A 234 -10.77 11.76 -13.05
CA GLU A 234 -9.75 10.85 -12.50
C GLU A 234 -9.16 11.40 -11.20
N PHE A 235 -8.85 12.69 -11.17
CA PHE A 235 -8.29 13.35 -9.99
C PHE A 235 -9.25 13.28 -8.78
N ILE A 236 -10.52 13.62 -8.97
CA ILE A 236 -11.48 13.62 -7.85
C ILE A 236 -11.77 12.21 -7.34
N LYS A 237 -11.81 11.20 -8.23
CA LYS A 237 -11.91 9.80 -7.82
C LYS A 237 -10.75 9.44 -6.87
N MET A 238 -9.52 9.76 -7.27
CA MET A 238 -8.34 9.47 -6.45
C MET A 238 -8.38 10.21 -5.11
N VAL A 239 -8.81 11.48 -5.08
CA VAL A 239 -8.95 12.26 -3.83
C VAL A 239 -9.98 11.65 -2.89
N VAL A 240 -11.21 11.37 -3.37
CA VAL A 240 -12.28 10.78 -2.55
C VAL A 240 -11.87 9.44 -1.96
N THR A 241 -11.26 8.57 -2.78
CA THR A 241 -10.76 7.26 -2.31
C THR A 241 -9.62 7.43 -1.30
N ALA A 242 -8.68 8.35 -1.53
CA ALA A 242 -7.57 8.59 -0.60
C ALA A 242 -8.01 9.17 0.75
N SER A 243 -9.04 10.02 0.74
CA SER A 243 -9.68 10.57 1.94
C SER A 243 -10.50 9.55 2.73
N GLY A 244 -10.71 8.34 2.20
CA GLY A 244 -11.57 7.33 2.82
C GLY A 244 -13.04 7.76 2.88
N ILE A 245 -13.47 8.63 1.97
CA ILE A 245 -14.85 9.11 1.90
C ILE A 245 -15.70 8.09 1.14
N ASP A 246 -16.81 7.68 1.75
CA ASP A 246 -17.76 6.78 1.12
C ASP A 246 -18.41 7.44 -0.11
N THR A 247 -18.43 6.71 -1.22
CA THR A 247 -19.08 7.19 -2.44
C THR A 247 -20.61 7.22 -2.28
N LEU A 248 -21.28 8.16 -2.94
CA LEU A 248 -22.73 8.28 -2.86
C LEU A 248 -23.41 7.62 -4.07
N THR A 249 -24.30 6.67 -3.82
CA THR A 249 -25.09 6.02 -4.87
C THR A 249 -26.27 6.88 -5.32
N ALA A 250 -26.77 7.77 -4.46
CA ALA A 250 -27.78 8.75 -4.80
C ALA A 250 -27.18 9.81 -5.73
N HIS A 251 -27.87 10.10 -6.83
CA HIS A 251 -27.52 11.18 -7.74
C HIS A 251 -28.41 12.39 -7.46
N ASN A 252 -27.85 13.43 -6.84
CA ASN A 252 -28.57 14.65 -6.51
C ASN A 252 -28.50 15.70 -7.64
N GLY A 253 -27.64 15.47 -8.65
CA GLY A 253 -27.55 16.33 -9.81
C GLY A 253 -26.93 17.69 -9.49
N TYR A 254 -25.98 17.73 -8.54
CA TYR A 254 -25.30 18.97 -8.13
C TYR A 254 -24.57 19.67 -9.28
N PHE A 255 -24.14 18.90 -10.29
CA PHE A 255 -23.45 19.41 -11.46
C PHE A 255 -24.20 18.97 -12.73
N PRO A 256 -24.75 19.91 -13.52
CA PRO A 256 -25.55 19.58 -14.71
C PRO A 256 -24.81 18.79 -15.79
N ASP A 257 -23.47 18.88 -15.81
CA ASP A 257 -22.61 18.20 -16.78
C ASP A 257 -22.09 16.83 -16.32
N VAL A 258 -22.56 16.34 -15.17
CA VAL A 258 -22.29 14.98 -14.68
C VAL A 258 -23.61 14.22 -14.63
N SER A 259 -23.84 13.31 -15.56
CA SER A 259 -25.03 12.47 -15.54
C SER A 259 -24.91 11.35 -14.52
N SER A 260 -26.05 10.82 -14.03
CA SER A 260 -26.08 9.66 -13.13
C SER A 260 -25.44 8.39 -13.71
N ALA A 261 -25.36 8.29 -15.04
CA ALA A 261 -24.73 7.18 -15.73
C ALA A 261 -23.19 7.35 -15.86
N HIS A 262 -22.66 8.55 -15.61
CA HIS A 262 -21.23 8.79 -15.68
C HIS A 262 -20.53 8.11 -14.50
N TRP A 263 -19.46 7.35 -14.77
CA TRP A 263 -18.75 6.55 -13.76
C TRP A 263 -18.21 7.38 -12.57
N VAL A 264 -17.95 8.66 -12.79
CA VAL A 264 -17.47 9.59 -11.76
C VAL A 264 -18.58 10.12 -10.84
N SER A 265 -19.85 10.01 -11.24
CA SER A 265 -20.99 10.55 -10.49
C SER A 265 -20.91 10.26 -8.99
N PRO A 266 -20.74 8.99 -8.53
CA PRO A 266 -20.79 8.71 -7.10
C PRO A 266 -19.63 9.33 -6.30
N TYR A 267 -18.50 9.63 -6.94
CA TYR A 267 -17.36 10.33 -6.33
C TYR A 267 -17.58 11.83 -6.29
N VAL A 268 -18.10 12.41 -7.37
CA VAL A 268 -18.38 13.85 -7.45
C VAL A 268 -19.48 14.26 -6.48
N GLU A 269 -20.53 13.47 -6.35
CA GLU A 269 -21.60 13.66 -5.37
C GLU A 269 -21.02 13.67 -3.94
N ALA A 270 -20.20 12.66 -3.60
CA ALA A 270 -19.55 12.58 -2.29
C ALA A 270 -18.60 13.75 -2.01
N ALA A 271 -17.80 14.13 -3.02
CA ALA A 271 -16.89 15.27 -2.92
C ALA A 271 -17.64 16.60 -2.72
N LYS A 272 -18.81 16.77 -3.35
CA LYS A 272 -19.64 17.96 -3.17
C LYS A 272 -20.22 18.04 -1.76
N GLU A 273 -20.79 16.94 -1.25
CA GLU A 273 -21.31 16.86 0.12
C GLU A 273 -20.22 17.09 1.17
N SER A 274 -19.00 16.65 0.87
CA SER A 274 -17.83 16.84 1.75
C SER A 274 -17.19 18.23 1.62
N GLY A 275 -17.74 19.13 0.79
CA GLY A 275 -17.20 20.48 0.59
C GLY A 275 -15.89 20.55 -0.20
N ILE A 276 -15.47 19.45 -0.85
CA ILE A 276 -14.20 19.37 -1.58
C ILE A 276 -14.28 20.12 -2.92
N VAL A 277 -15.45 20.12 -3.57
CA VAL A 277 -15.67 20.74 -4.90
C VAL A 277 -16.93 21.59 -4.94
N SER A 278 -16.86 22.74 -5.65
CA SER A 278 -17.98 23.68 -5.77
C SER A 278 -18.50 23.89 -7.20
N GLY A 279 -17.75 23.47 -8.23
CA GLY A 279 -18.09 23.71 -9.64
C GLY A 279 -17.65 25.09 -10.12
N ASN A 280 -17.75 25.34 -11.42
CA ASN A 280 -17.42 26.65 -12.00
C ASN A 280 -18.58 27.65 -11.90
N ALA A 281 -18.41 28.85 -12.44
CA ALA A 281 -19.43 29.90 -12.45
C ALA A 281 -20.76 29.49 -13.14
N ALA A 282 -20.73 28.49 -14.02
CA ALA A 282 -21.93 27.92 -14.66
C ALA A 282 -22.53 26.74 -13.87
N GLY A 283 -21.98 26.41 -12.70
CA GLY A 283 -22.38 25.28 -11.88
C GLY A 283 -21.89 23.92 -12.40
N ASN A 284 -20.94 23.88 -13.33
CA ASN A 284 -20.44 22.65 -13.96
C ASN A 284 -19.17 22.12 -13.27
N PHE A 285 -19.01 20.79 -13.22
CA PHE A 285 -17.82 20.14 -12.67
C PHE A 285 -16.69 19.99 -13.71
N ARG A 286 -17.04 19.80 -14.99
CA ARG A 286 -16.16 19.55 -16.15
C ARG A 286 -15.33 18.27 -16.01
N PRO A 287 -15.96 17.08 -15.93
CA PRO A 287 -15.28 15.82 -15.59
C PRO A 287 -14.15 15.43 -16.56
N ASP A 288 -14.34 15.64 -17.86
CA ASP A 288 -13.42 15.12 -18.89
C ASP A 288 -12.30 16.10 -19.27
N VAL A 289 -12.26 17.28 -18.65
CA VAL A 289 -11.17 18.22 -18.88
C VAL A 289 -9.95 17.82 -18.05
N ILE A 290 -8.76 17.98 -18.64
CA ILE A 290 -7.50 17.81 -17.93
C ILE A 290 -7.39 18.82 -16.79
N ILE A 291 -7.07 18.33 -15.58
CA ILE A 291 -6.93 19.18 -14.42
C ILE A 291 -5.62 19.99 -14.50
N ASN A 292 -5.72 21.29 -14.22
CA ASN A 292 -4.55 22.14 -14.06
C ASN A 292 -4.10 22.19 -12.59
N ARG A 293 -2.88 22.67 -12.36
CA ARG A 293 -2.26 22.70 -11.02
C ARG A 293 -2.99 23.62 -10.03
N ALA A 294 -3.62 24.69 -10.50
CA ALA A 294 -4.42 25.58 -9.65
C ALA A 294 -5.69 24.88 -9.13
N GLU A 295 -6.41 24.18 -10.01
CA GLU A 295 -7.58 23.38 -9.66
C GLU A 295 -7.20 22.21 -8.73
N ALA A 296 -6.07 21.54 -8.97
CA ALA A 296 -5.57 20.49 -8.10
C ALA A 296 -5.24 21.01 -6.68
N ALA A 297 -4.68 22.23 -6.58
CA ALA A 297 -4.38 22.87 -5.30
C ALA A 297 -5.65 23.20 -4.50
N GLU A 298 -6.68 23.75 -5.15
CA GLU A 298 -7.97 24.01 -4.51
C GLU A 298 -8.60 22.73 -3.97
N ILE A 299 -8.69 21.68 -4.81
CA ILE A 299 -9.31 20.42 -4.41
C ILE A 299 -8.56 19.77 -3.25
N ILE A 300 -7.22 19.73 -3.28
CA ILE A 300 -6.45 19.05 -2.25
C ILE A 300 -6.44 19.82 -0.92
N VAL A 301 -6.41 21.15 -0.94
CA VAL A 301 -6.51 21.99 0.27
C VAL A 301 -7.85 21.79 0.96
N ASN A 302 -8.94 21.75 0.18
CA ASN A 302 -10.28 21.48 0.71
C ASN A 302 -10.36 20.06 1.28
N ALA A 303 -9.86 19.05 0.55
CA ALA A 303 -9.85 17.66 1.01
C ALA A 303 -8.98 17.46 2.27
N ALA A 304 -7.89 18.21 2.41
CA ALA A 304 -7.04 18.19 3.60
C ALA A 304 -7.67 18.88 4.81
N GLY A 305 -8.76 19.64 4.62
CA GLY A 305 -9.28 20.54 5.66
C GLY A 305 -8.25 21.56 6.13
N ALA A 306 -7.33 21.98 5.25
CA ALA A 306 -6.24 22.86 5.61
C ALA A 306 -6.75 24.29 5.86
N ASN A 307 -6.31 24.90 6.96
CA ASN A 307 -6.62 26.30 7.25
C ASN A 307 -5.95 27.21 6.21
N GLU A 308 -6.71 28.15 5.67
CA GLU A 308 -6.20 29.11 4.70
C GLU A 308 -4.95 29.84 5.24
N ASN A 309 -3.89 29.83 4.43
CA ASN A 309 -2.66 30.53 4.75
C ASN A 309 -2.03 31.10 3.48
N ALA A 310 -2.32 32.37 3.20
CA ALA A 310 -1.81 33.10 2.05
C ALA A 310 -0.57 33.98 2.34
N SER A 311 0.10 33.75 3.47
CA SER A 311 1.30 34.51 3.87
C SER A 311 2.58 34.01 3.19
N GLY A 312 3.62 34.86 3.12
CA GLY A 312 4.96 34.50 2.67
C GLY A 312 5.31 34.94 1.23
N ASP A 313 6.48 34.48 0.77
CA ASP A 313 7.02 34.85 -0.54
C ASP A 313 6.17 34.29 -1.68
N LEU A 314 5.86 35.13 -2.67
CA LEU A 314 5.04 34.78 -3.82
C LEU A 314 5.75 33.80 -4.76
N PHE A 315 4.98 32.98 -5.45
CA PHE A 315 5.46 32.41 -6.71
C PHE A 315 5.52 33.53 -7.75
N SER A 316 6.59 33.56 -8.54
CA SER A 316 6.82 34.64 -9.52
C SER A 316 5.75 34.73 -10.62
N ASP A 317 4.99 33.65 -10.82
CA ASP A 317 3.94 33.49 -11.84
C ASP A 317 2.52 33.41 -11.26
N VAL A 318 2.32 33.76 -9.99
CA VAL A 318 1.00 33.80 -9.35
C VAL A 318 0.75 35.18 -8.76
N ALA A 319 -0.13 35.95 -9.41
CA ALA A 319 -0.55 37.25 -8.93
C ALA A 319 -1.47 37.12 -7.69
N SER A 320 -1.42 38.11 -6.78
CA SER A 320 -2.20 38.10 -5.53
C SER A 320 -3.72 38.21 -5.74
N ASP A 321 -4.15 38.68 -6.91
CA ASP A 321 -5.56 38.77 -7.33
C ASP A 321 -6.00 37.56 -8.18
N PHE A 322 -5.13 36.57 -8.38
CA PHE A 322 -5.48 35.34 -9.07
C PHE A 322 -6.48 34.53 -8.24
N TRP A 323 -7.51 33.97 -8.88
CA TRP A 323 -8.61 33.27 -8.19
C TRP A 323 -8.13 32.13 -7.29
N ALA A 324 -7.05 31.43 -7.68
CA ALA A 324 -6.47 30.34 -6.90
C ALA A 324 -5.30 30.78 -6.01
N TYR A 325 -5.07 32.08 -5.83
CA TYR A 325 -3.95 32.59 -5.02
C TYR A 325 -3.95 31.98 -3.61
N VAL A 326 -5.09 32.04 -2.91
CA VAL A 326 -5.23 31.52 -1.54
C VAL A 326 -5.03 30.00 -1.48
N PRO A 327 -5.70 29.16 -2.31
CA PRO A 327 -5.41 27.73 -2.35
C PRO A 327 -3.97 27.38 -2.67
N ILE A 328 -3.34 28.07 -3.64
CA ILE A 328 -1.96 27.81 -4.04
C ILE A 328 -1.00 28.09 -2.88
N MET A 329 -1.15 29.24 -2.23
CA MET A 329 -0.30 29.61 -1.10
C MET A 329 -0.55 28.70 0.10
N THR A 330 -1.79 28.30 0.35
CA THR A 330 -2.13 27.34 1.41
C THR A 330 -1.47 25.98 1.13
N ALA A 331 -1.60 25.45 -0.09
CA ALA A 331 -0.98 24.19 -0.48
C ALA A 331 0.55 24.21 -0.33
N ARG A 332 1.19 25.35 -0.65
CA ARG A 332 2.63 25.55 -0.42
C ARG A 332 2.96 25.56 1.07
N ASN A 333 2.26 26.38 1.84
CA ASN A 333 2.54 26.59 3.25
C ASN A 333 2.22 25.35 4.11
N SER A 334 1.34 24.47 3.63
CA SER A 334 1.07 23.16 4.22
C SER A 334 2.03 22.05 3.76
N GLY A 335 3.00 22.35 2.88
CA GLY A 335 3.95 21.36 2.35
C GLY A 335 3.34 20.36 1.36
N ILE A 336 2.12 20.60 0.87
CA ILE A 336 1.42 19.73 -0.08
C ILE A 336 1.99 19.93 -1.49
N ILE A 337 2.14 21.20 -1.92
CA ILE A 337 2.67 21.55 -3.24
C ILE A 337 3.75 22.62 -3.13
N ASN A 338 5.02 22.23 -3.28
CA ASN A 338 6.16 23.14 -3.09
C ASN A 338 6.41 24.11 -4.26
N GLY A 339 5.86 23.84 -5.46
CA GLY A 339 6.23 24.53 -6.70
C GLY A 339 7.52 23.99 -7.32
N TYR A 340 8.08 24.74 -8.28
CA TYR A 340 9.27 24.36 -9.03
C TYR A 340 10.53 25.07 -8.51
N PRO A 341 11.74 24.49 -8.72
CA PRO A 341 13.00 25.10 -8.27
C PRO A 341 13.30 26.50 -8.83
N ASP A 342 12.66 26.86 -9.95
CA ASP A 342 12.76 28.19 -10.58
C ASP A 342 11.89 29.26 -9.89
N GLY A 343 11.20 28.92 -8.80
CA GLY A 343 10.32 29.84 -8.08
C GLY A 343 8.94 30.04 -8.73
N THR A 344 8.55 29.16 -9.66
CA THR A 344 7.22 29.17 -10.30
C THR A 344 6.28 28.11 -9.71
N PHE A 345 4.98 28.33 -9.83
CA PHE A 345 3.94 27.35 -9.51
C PHE A 345 3.36 26.66 -10.75
N ARG A 346 3.32 27.38 -11.87
CA ARG A 346 2.71 27.01 -13.16
C ARG A 346 1.22 26.70 -13.04
N PRO A 347 0.38 27.67 -12.61
CA PRO A 347 -1.02 27.41 -12.24
C PRO A 347 -1.89 26.86 -13.37
N ALA A 348 -1.63 27.29 -14.61
CA ALA A 348 -2.34 26.80 -15.81
C ALA A 348 -1.75 25.49 -16.38
N GLY A 349 -0.59 25.04 -15.87
CA GLY A 349 0.02 23.79 -16.30
C GLY A 349 -0.81 22.58 -15.86
N ASN A 350 -0.84 21.54 -16.68
CA ASN A 350 -1.53 20.28 -16.35
C ASN A 350 -0.78 19.53 -15.26
N ALA A 351 -1.51 18.87 -14.35
CA ALA A 351 -0.91 17.93 -13.42
C ALA A 351 -0.75 16.56 -14.11
N SER A 352 0.48 16.04 -14.12
CA SER A 352 0.72 14.66 -14.55
C SER A 352 0.17 13.66 -13.52
N ARG A 353 0.03 12.40 -13.92
CA ARG A 353 -0.45 11.34 -13.04
C ARG A 353 0.49 11.11 -11.85
N ALA A 354 1.81 11.17 -12.06
CA ALA A 354 2.80 11.09 -10.98
C ALA A 354 2.79 12.31 -10.05
N GLU A 355 2.62 13.53 -10.59
CA GLU A 355 2.45 14.71 -9.73
C GLU A 355 1.16 14.61 -8.92
N SER A 356 0.08 14.11 -9.53
CA SER A 356 -1.20 13.91 -8.85
C SER A 356 -1.09 12.90 -7.72
N THR A 357 -0.35 11.79 -7.88
CA THR A 357 -0.15 10.83 -6.78
C THR A 357 0.64 11.44 -5.63
N LYS A 358 1.68 12.23 -5.91
CA LYS A 358 2.41 12.96 -4.86
C LYS A 358 1.49 13.92 -4.10
N ILE A 359 0.67 14.69 -4.80
CA ILE A 359 -0.26 15.65 -4.20
C ILE A 359 -1.26 14.92 -3.31
N ILE A 360 -1.87 13.84 -3.82
CA ILE A 360 -2.90 13.07 -3.11
C ILE A 360 -2.33 12.26 -1.94
N PHE A 361 -1.06 11.88 -2.00
CA PHE A 361 -0.39 11.22 -0.88
C PHE A 361 -0.41 12.09 0.40
N SER A 362 -0.45 13.42 0.31
CA SER A 362 -0.43 14.30 1.49
C SER A 362 -1.69 14.24 2.35
N ILE A 363 -2.81 13.74 1.81
CA ILE A 363 -4.09 13.63 2.52
C ILE A 363 -4.39 12.19 2.96
N CYS A 364 -3.45 11.27 2.72
CA CYS A 364 -3.58 9.91 3.18
C CYS A 364 -3.35 9.86 4.70
N PRO A 365 -4.28 9.26 5.47
CA PRO A 365 -4.12 9.09 6.92
C PRO A 365 -3.06 8.04 7.27
#